data_AF-A0A9E5MXF1-F1
#
_entry.id   AF-A0A9E5MXF1-F1
#
_cell.length_a   1.000
_cell.length_b   1.000
_cell.length_c   1.000
_cell.angle_alpha   90.00
_cell.angle_beta   90.00
_cell.angle_gamma   90.00
#
_symmetry.space_group_name_H-M   'P 1'
#
loop_
_entity.id
_entity.type
_entity.pdbx_description
1 polymer ?
#
loop_
_entity_poly.entity_id
_entity_poly.type
_entity_poly.pdbx_seq_one_letter_code
_entity_poly.pdbx_strand_id
1 'polypeptide(L)' 'LYTAAFVAEIVRAGIQSVGRGQVEAAMAIGLRPGQVLHLVILPQALRVIIPPLTSQMLNLTKNSSLAIAIG' A
#
# COMPACT_ATOMS: atom_id res chain seq x y z
N LEU A 1 1.50 -15.77 -10.70
CA LEU A 1 2.83 -15.42 -10.14
C LEU A 1 3.15 -13.92 -10.28
N TYR A 2 2.99 -13.30 -11.45
CA TYR A 2 3.24 -11.85 -11.65
C TYR A 2 2.42 -10.94 -10.72
N THR A 3 1.11 -11.17 -10.59
CA THR A 3 0.22 -10.37 -9.74
C THR A 3 0.58 -10.42 -8.26
N ALA A 4 0.95 -11.60 -7.75
CA ALA A 4 1.36 -11.77 -6.35
C ALA A 4 2.69 -11.07 -6.05
N ALA A 5 3.66 -11.19 -6.96
CA ALA A 5 4.95 -10.48 -6.85
C ALA A 5 4.78 -8.96 -6.91
N PHE A 6 3.89 -8.47 -7.78
CA PHE A 6 3.59 -7.06 -7.90
C PHE A 6 2.91 -6.48 -6.66
N VAL A 7 1.94 -7.21 -6.08
CA VAL A 7 1.30 -6.80 -4.82
C VAL A 7 2.32 -6.81 -3.67
N ALA A 8 3.18 -7.82 -3.59
CA ALA A 8 4.24 -7.87 -2.59
C ALA A 8 5.20 -6.67 -2.70
N GLU A 9 5.56 -6.27 -3.92
CA GLU A 9 6.43 -5.13 -4.16
C GLU A 9 5.78 -3.80 -3.80
N ILE A 10 4.48 -3.62 -4.09
CA ILE A 10 3.72 -2.45 -3.64
C ILE A 10 3.67 -2.39 -2.11
N VAL A 11 3.39 -3.51 -1.44
CA VAL A 11 3.32 -3.56 0.03
C VAL A 11 4.68 -3.23 0.64
N ARG A 12 5.76 -3.81 0.09
CA ARG A 12 7.14 -3.52 0.51
C ARG A 12 7.49 -2.05 0.33
N ALA A 13 7.18 -1.47 -0.83
CA ALA A 13 7.40 -0.05 -1.13
C ALA A 13 6.57 0.86 -0.21
N GLY A 14 5.31 0.47 0.07
CA GLY A 14 4.42 1.17 0.99
C GLY A 14 4.99 1.23 2.41
N ILE A 15 5.48 0.11 2.93
CA ILE A 15 6.12 0.08 4.27
C ILE A 15 7.41 0.90 4.29
N GLN A 16 8.25 0.80 3.24
CA GLN A 16 9.51 1.56 3.16
C GLN A 16 9.30 3.07 2.97
N SER A 17 8.14 3.49 2.47
CA SER A 17 7.81 4.91 2.32
C SER A 17 7.64 5.64 3.66
N VAL A 18 7.39 4.90 4.75
CA VAL A 18 7.29 5.46 6.10
C VAL A 18 8.69 5.76 6.63
N GLY A 19 9.03 7.04 6.72
CA GLY A 19 10.33 7.50 7.20
C GLY A 19 10.62 7.04 8.63
N ARG A 20 11.87 6.62 8.90
CA ARG A 20 12.31 6.18 10.24
C ARG A 20 12.04 7.21 11.34
N GLY A 21 12.16 8.51 11.02
CA GLY A 21 11.85 9.59 11.97
C GLY A 21 10.40 9.58 12.48
N GLN A 22 9.43 9.06 11.72
CA GLN A 22 8.06 8.89 12.20
C GLN A 22 7.93 7.77 13.21
N VAL A 23 8.66 6.68 13.00
CA VAL A 23 8.73 5.54 13.94
C VAL A 23 9.41 5.99 15.24
N GLU A 24 10.52 6.73 15.13
CA GLU A 24 11.24 7.29 16.27
C GLU A 24 10.42 8.32 17.03
N ALA A 25 9.72 9.23 16.34
CA ALA A 25 8.80 10.18 16.97
C ALA A 25 7.63 9.48 17.68
N ALA A 26 7.05 8.44 17.06
CA ALA A 26 5.99 7.64 17.65
C ALA A 26 6.46 6.93 18.94
N MET A 27 7.69 6.41 18.94
CA MET A 27 8.30 5.83 20.14
C MET A 27 8.63 6.89 21.19
N ALA A 28 9.08 8.08 20.78
CA ALA A 28 9.40 9.19 21.68
C ALA A 28 8.17 9.73 22.43
N ILE A 29 6.98 9.64 21.84
CA ILE A 29 5.70 9.97 22.51
C ILE A 29 5.11 8.78 23.30
N GLY A 30 5.85 7.68 23.46
CA GLY A 30 5.48 6.55 24.30
C GLY A 30 4.61 5.47 23.63
N LEU A 31 4.48 5.45 22.30
CA LEU A 31 3.76 4.37 21.61
C LEU A 31 4.57 3.07 21.66
N ARG A 32 3.90 1.97 22.00
CA ARG A 32 4.49 0.63 21.95
C ARG A 32 4.69 0.19 20.50
N PRO A 33 5.66 -0.69 20.19
CA PRO A 33 5.94 -1.13 18.81
C PRO A 33 4.70 -1.58 18.02
N GLY A 34 3.77 -2.32 18.65
CA GLY A 34 2.52 -2.72 18.02
C GLY A 34 1.56 -1.55 17.73
N GLN A 35 1.58 -0.51 18.55
CA GLN A 35 0.82 0.73 18.30
C GLN A 35 1.46 1.56 17.21
N VAL A 36 2.80 1.63 17.16
CA VAL A 36 3.51 2.30 16.05
C VAL A 36 3.16 1.63 14.72
N LEU A 37 3.15 0.29 14.69
CA LEU A 37 2.75 -0.46 13.50
C LEU A 37 1.31 -0.13 13.07
N HIS A 38 0.34 -0.24 13.98
CA HIS A 38 -1.08 -0.07 13.64
C HIS A 38 -1.53 1.38 13.43
N LEU A 39 -0.97 2.34 14.17
CA LEU A 39 -1.43 3.73 14.19
C LEU A 39 -0.58 4.66 13.32
N VAL A 40 0.65 4.26 12.96
CA VAL A 40 1.59 5.10 12.20
C VAL A 40 1.96 4.43 10.88
N ILE A 41 2.61 3.26 10.93
CA ILE A 41 3.17 2.61 9.75
C ILE A 41 2.06 2.15 8.80
N LEU A 42 1.08 1.39 9.30
CA LEU A 42 0.01 0.80 8.50
C LEU A 42 -0.86 1.86 7.79
N PRO A 43 -1.43 2.88 8.47
CA PRO A 43 -2.28 3.88 7.81
C PRO A 43 -1.50 4.75 6.81
N GLN A 44 -0.20 4.98 7.02
CA GLN A 44 0.63 5.74 6.08
C GLN A 44 1.04 4.91 4.87
N ALA A 45 1.49 3.68 5.09
CA ALA A 45 1.80 2.74 4.02
C ALA A 45 0.58 2.51 3.12
N LEU A 46 -0.63 2.36 3.70
CA LEU A 46 -1.87 2.18 2.94
C LEU A 46 -2.17 3.36 2.00
N ARG A 47 -1.89 4.61 2.39
CA ARG A 47 -2.08 5.78 1.50
C ARG A 47 -1.18 5.74 0.27
N VAL A 48 -0.03 5.06 0.36
CA VAL A 48 0.90 4.87 -0.76
C VAL A 48 0.54 3.62 -1.57
N ILE A 49 0.02 2.58 -0.93
CA ILE A 49 -0.36 1.29 -1.53
C ILE A 49 -1.67 1.38 -2.33
N ILE A 50 -2.68 2.11 -1.83
CA ILE A 50 -4.02 2.15 -2.43
C ILE A 50 -4.03 2.76 -3.84
N PRO A 51 -3.39 3.92 -4.12
CA PRO A 51 -3.47 4.53 -5.45
C PRO A 51 -2.93 3.65 -6.59
N PRO A 52 -1.77 2.96 -6.45
CA PRO A 52 -1.30 1.97 -7.42
C PRO A 52 -2.26 0.79 -7.63
N LEU A 53 -2.87 0.26 -6.56
CA LEU A 53 -3.85 -0.82 -6.65
C LEU A 53 -5.13 -0.37 -7.38
N THR A 54 -5.61 0.84 -7.09
CA THR A 54 -6.76 1.43 -7.79
C THR A 54 -6.45 1.71 -9.26
N SER A 55 -5.24 2.18 -9.58
CA SER A 55 -4.80 2.36 -10.97
C SER A 55 -4.69 1.02 -11.72
N GLN A 56 -4.30 -0.05 -11.03
CA GLN A 56 -4.27 -1.39 -11.59
C GLN A 56 -5.67 -1.98 -11.79
N MET A 57 -6.62 -1.71 -10.88
CA MET A 57 -8.04 -2.00 -11.10
C MET A 57 -8.63 -1.17 -12.24
N LEU A 58 -8.30 0.12 -12.38
CA LEU A 58 -8.78 0.96 -13.48
C LEU A 58 -8.19 0.56 -14.83
N ASN A 59 -6.94 0.08 -14.88
CA ASN A 59 -6.37 -0.52 -16.09
C ASN A 59 -7.02 -1.86 -16.43
N LEU A 60 -7.33 -2.69 -15.42
CA LEU A 60 -8.13 -3.90 -15.60
C LEU A 60 -9.56 -3.60 -16.01
N THR A 61 -10.19 -2.53 -15.52
CA THR A 61 -11.55 -2.10 -15.92
C THR A 61 -11.55 -1.46 -17.30
N LYS A 62 -10.55 -0.65 -17.66
CA LYS A 62 -10.39 -0.09 -19.02
C LYS A 62 -10.09 -1.16 -20.07
N ASN A 63 -9.36 -2.22 -19.73
CA ASN A 63 -9.14 -3.37 -20.61
C ASN A 63 -10.26 -4.43 -20.50
N SER A 64 -11.00 -4.49 -19.39
CA SER A 64 -12.20 -5.34 -19.27
C SER A 64 -13.43 -4.70 -19.90
N SER A 65 -13.49 -3.38 -20.11
CA SER A 65 -14.52 -2.80 -21.00
C SER A 65 -14.34 -3.25 -22.46
N LEU A 66 -13.14 -3.67 -22.87
CA LEU A 66 -12.94 -4.38 -24.14
C LEU A 66 -13.27 -5.88 -24.04
N ALA A 67 -13.03 -6.52 -22.89
CA ALA A 67 -13.39 -7.93 -22.69
C ALA A 67 -14.90 -8.17 -22.43
N ILE A 68 -15.64 -7.17 -21.97
CA ILE A 68 -17.11 -7.21 -21.81
C ILE A 68 -17.81 -6.76 -23.10
N ALA A 69 -17.17 -5.93 -23.94
CA ALA A 69 -17.70 -5.56 -25.25
C ALA A 69 -17.43 -6.60 -26.35
N ILE A 70 -16.47 -7.50 -26.13
CA ILE A 70 -16.31 -8.74 -26.90
C ILE A 70 -16.77 -9.92 -26.01
N GLY A 71 -17.99 -9.78 -25.49
CA GLY A 71 -18.80 -10.84 -24.89
C GLY A 71 -20.15 -10.84 -25.57
#